data_AF-A0A382QAU3-F1
#
_entry.id   AF-A0A382QAU3-F1
#
_cell.length_a   1.000
_cell.length_b   1.000
_cell.length_c   1.000
_cell.angle_alpha   90.00
_cell.angle_beta   90.00
_cell.angle_gamma   90.00
#
_symmetry.space_group_name_H-M   'P 1'
#
loop_
_entity.id
_entity.type
_entity.pdbx_description
1 polymer ?
#
loop_
_entity_poly.entity_id
_entity_poly.type
_entity_poly.pdbx_seq_one_letter_code
_entity_poly.pdbx_strand_id
1 'polypeptide(L)'
;MFRQVASASCLAFVLCGTVNLAGQELFEEASDSFARQIDHVYKAGLDYLAKSQNERGCWADNNYGAEPGVVGLSTLALLARGDDPDFGPYRVTVKRALDFILSRQDKSTGYIGSS
;
A
#
# COMPACT_ATOMS: atom_id res chain seq x y z
N MET A 1 63.08 33.22 19.75
CA MET A 1 62.93 34.37 18.82
C MET A 1 62.12 33.87 17.64
N PHE A 2 60.84 34.29 17.51
CA PHE A 2 59.98 34.28 16.30
C PHE A 2 59.75 32.92 15.57
N ARG A 3 58.64 32.62 14.89
CA ARG A 3 57.23 33.04 14.80
C ARG A 3 56.60 32.00 13.85
N GLN A 4 55.30 31.81 13.96
CA GLN A 4 54.42 30.94 13.16
C GLN A 4 54.73 30.81 11.65
N VAL A 5 54.55 29.60 11.13
CA VAL A 5 53.85 29.32 9.86
C VAL A 5 53.16 27.96 10.05
N ALA A 6 51.91 27.90 10.53
CA ALA A 6 50.70 28.00 9.72
C ALA A 6 50.71 27.04 8.52
N SER A 7 50.59 25.74 8.76
CA SER A 7 49.98 24.83 7.79
C SER A 7 49.65 23.51 8.47
N ALA A 8 48.52 22.90 8.07
CA ALA A 8 47.98 21.66 8.62
C ALA A 8 47.42 21.76 10.04
N SER A 9 46.54 22.74 10.29
CA SER A 9 45.41 22.54 11.22
C SER A 9 44.55 21.43 10.64
N CYS A 10 44.96 20.21 10.98
CA CYS A 10 44.25 18.96 10.92
C CYS A 10 42.78 19.09 10.55
N LEU A 11 42.52 18.87 9.27
CA LEU A 11 41.30 18.29 8.70
C LEU A 11 41.00 16.88 9.29
N ALA A 12 41.41 16.63 10.54
CA ALA A 12 41.35 15.36 11.26
C ALA A 12 40.48 15.46 12.52
N PHE A 13 39.62 16.48 12.61
CA PHE A 13 38.61 16.59 13.67
C PHE A 13 37.20 16.16 13.23
N VAL A 14 37.06 15.61 12.01
CA VAL A 14 35.75 15.15 11.49
C VAL A 14 35.61 13.61 11.53
N LEU A 15 36.67 12.88 11.88
CA LEU A 15 36.66 11.40 11.84
C LEU A 15 36.63 10.69 13.19
N CYS A 16 36.50 11.41 14.31
CA CYS A 16 36.51 10.80 15.64
C CYS A 16 35.20 11.09 16.37
N GLY A 17 34.21 10.22 16.20
CA GLY A 17 33.01 10.24 17.02
C GLY A 17 31.73 9.86 16.31
N THR A 18 31.69 8.74 15.56
CA THR A 18 30.43 7.98 15.51
C THR A 18 30.24 7.33 16.87
N VAL A 19 29.89 8.16 17.87
CA VAL A 19 29.16 7.64 19.00
C VAL A 19 27.92 7.01 18.39
N ASN A 20 27.81 5.69 18.49
CA ASN A 20 26.54 5.00 18.28
C ASN A 20 25.61 5.57 19.36
N LEU A 21 24.95 6.67 19.05
CA LEU A 21 23.87 7.18 19.85
C LEU A 21 22.78 6.12 19.79
N ALA A 22 22.11 5.84 20.91
CA ALA A 22 21.07 4.80 21.05
C ALA A 22 19.79 5.07 20.20
N GLY A 23 19.93 5.69 19.03
CA GLY A 23 18.93 5.91 18.00
C GLY A 23 19.50 5.85 16.57
N GLN A 24 20.75 5.38 16.37
CA GLN A 24 21.32 5.06 15.05
C GLN A 24 21.07 3.60 14.63
N GLU A 25 20.41 2.81 15.46
CA GLU A 25 19.96 1.48 15.07
C GLU A 25 18.77 1.64 14.12
N LEU A 26 19.00 1.40 12.83
CA LEU A 26 17.90 1.08 11.92
C LEU A 26 17.28 -0.19 12.49
N PHE A 27 16.03 -0.09 12.96
CA PHE A 27 15.25 -1.23 13.39
C PHE A 27 15.03 -2.14 12.18
N GLU A 28 15.99 -3.02 11.93
CA GLU A 28 16.03 -3.91 10.78
C GLU A 28 15.94 -5.34 11.30
N GLU A 29 14.84 -5.62 11.99
CA GLU A 29 14.36 -6.99 12.14
C GLU A 29 12.85 -6.96 12.35
N ALA A 30 12.11 -6.89 11.25
CA ALA A 30 10.79 -7.50 11.26
C ALA A 30 11.01 -8.99 11.56
N SER A 31 10.93 -9.38 12.84
CA SER A 31 11.04 -10.79 13.23
C SER A 31 10.15 -11.65 12.33
N ASP A 32 10.54 -12.88 12.01
CA ASP A 32 9.72 -13.77 11.19
C ASP A 32 8.28 -13.89 11.73
N SER A 33 8.09 -13.77 13.05
CA SER A 33 6.78 -13.69 13.68
C SER A 33 5.98 -12.44 13.30
N PHE A 34 6.64 -11.28 13.24
CA PHE A 34 6.00 -10.03 12.84
C PHE A 34 5.61 -10.06 11.35
N ALA A 35 6.50 -10.53 10.47
CA ALA A 35 6.19 -10.69 9.04
C ALA A 35 4.96 -11.61 8.83
N ARG A 36 4.94 -12.76 9.52
CA ARG A 36 3.79 -13.69 9.50
C ARG A 36 2.49 -13.05 10.02
N GLN A 37 2.57 -12.20 11.03
CA GLN A 37 1.38 -11.48 11.53
C GLN A 37 0.85 -10.47 10.51
N ILE A 38 1.73 -9.73 9.85
CA ILE A 38 1.34 -8.79 8.78
C ILE A 38 0.67 -9.54 7.63
N ASP A 39 1.26 -10.64 7.16
CA ASP A 39 0.69 -11.48 6.10
C ASP A 39 -0.71 -12.00 6.48
N HIS A 40 -0.87 -12.43 7.73
CA HIS A 40 -2.15 -12.91 8.24
C HIS A 40 -3.22 -11.81 8.26
N VAL A 41 -2.89 -10.62 8.76
CA VAL A 41 -3.82 -9.47 8.81
C VAL A 41 -4.17 -9.01 7.39
N TYR A 42 -3.18 -8.92 6.52
CA TYR A 42 -3.35 -8.60 5.11
C TYR A 42 -4.33 -9.56 4.43
N LYS A 43 -4.08 -10.88 4.57
CA LYS A 43 -4.95 -11.91 4.00
C LYS A 43 -6.36 -11.85 4.59
N ALA A 44 -6.50 -11.66 5.90
CA ALA A 44 -7.80 -11.56 6.55
C ALA A 44 -8.62 -10.37 6.01
N GLY A 45 -7.97 -9.23 5.76
CA GLY A 45 -8.61 -8.06 5.15
C GLY A 45 -9.10 -8.32 3.73
N LEU A 46 -8.29 -8.97 2.88
CA LEU A 46 -8.71 -9.33 1.53
C LEU A 46 -9.83 -10.38 1.53
N ASP A 47 -9.76 -11.37 2.41
CA ASP A 47 -10.81 -12.37 2.57
C ASP A 47 -12.13 -11.72 3.02
N TYR A 48 -12.06 -10.73 3.92
CA TYR A 48 -13.23 -9.95 4.31
C TYR A 48 -13.81 -9.16 3.13
N LEU A 49 -12.98 -8.45 2.37
CA LEU A 49 -13.42 -7.73 1.17
C LEU A 49 -14.10 -8.68 0.17
N ALA A 50 -13.49 -9.83 -0.12
CA ALA A 50 -14.06 -10.79 -1.06
C ALA A 50 -15.41 -11.35 -0.60
N LYS A 51 -15.55 -11.65 0.70
CA LYS A 51 -16.78 -12.21 1.28
C LYS A 51 -17.91 -11.19 1.46
N SER A 52 -17.58 -9.92 1.64
CA SER A 52 -18.55 -8.83 1.82
C SER A 52 -19.05 -8.22 0.52
N GLN A 53 -18.47 -8.57 -0.64
CA GLN A 53 -18.97 -8.11 -1.92
C GLN A 53 -20.35 -8.72 -2.22
N ASN A 54 -21.35 -7.87 -2.45
CA ASN A 54 -22.71 -8.31 -2.80
C ASN A 54 -22.78 -8.85 -4.23
N GLU A 55 -23.93 -9.42 -4.63
CA GLU A 55 -24.19 -9.99 -5.97
C GLU A 55 -23.99 -9.03 -7.16
N ARG A 56 -24.09 -7.72 -6.92
CA ARG A 56 -23.89 -6.69 -7.95
C ARG A 56 -22.43 -6.33 -8.19
N GLY A 57 -21.49 -6.82 -7.37
CA GLY A 57 -20.06 -6.52 -7.50
C GLY A 57 -19.60 -5.30 -6.68
N CYS A 58 -20.43 -4.79 -5.76
CA CYS A 58 -20.10 -3.65 -4.90
C CYS A 58 -20.24 -3.96 -3.41
N TRP A 59 -19.86 -3.02 -2.54
CA TRP A 59 -19.80 -3.20 -1.07
C TRP A 59 -20.86 -2.34 -0.36
N ALA A 60 -22.11 -2.47 -0.77
CA ALA A 60 -23.22 -1.55 -0.43
C ALA A 60 -23.75 -1.67 1.01
N ASP A 61 -22.94 -2.10 1.98
CA ASP A 61 -23.31 -2.16 3.39
C ASP A 61 -23.58 -0.75 3.98
N ASN A 62 -23.21 0.30 3.25
CA ASN A 62 -23.50 1.70 3.55
C ASN A 62 -23.90 2.48 2.27
N ASN A 63 -24.31 3.74 2.42
CA ASN A 63 -24.76 4.59 1.31
C ASN A 63 -23.73 4.81 0.19
N TYR A 64 -22.43 4.64 0.45
CA TYR A 64 -21.36 4.96 -0.49
C TYR A 64 -20.65 3.73 -1.06
N GLY A 65 -20.96 2.53 -0.57
CA GLY A 65 -20.28 1.30 -0.98
C GLY A 65 -20.52 0.88 -2.43
N ALA A 66 -21.51 1.49 -3.07
CA ALA A 66 -21.80 1.36 -4.50
C ALA A 66 -21.22 2.51 -5.35
N GLU A 67 -20.53 3.48 -4.75
CA GLU A 67 -19.85 4.52 -5.51
C GLU A 67 -18.68 3.90 -6.30
N PRO A 68 -18.55 4.17 -7.61
CA PRO A 68 -17.51 3.55 -8.43
C PRO A 68 -16.09 3.79 -7.90
N GLY A 69 -15.85 4.93 -7.24
CA GLY A 69 -14.57 5.22 -6.57
C GLY A 69 -14.28 4.28 -5.41
N VAL A 70 -15.28 3.97 -4.57
CA VAL A 70 -15.14 3.03 -3.46
C VAL A 70 -14.92 1.61 -3.97
N VAL A 71 -15.72 1.18 -4.96
CA VAL A 71 -15.57 -0.12 -5.62
C VAL A 71 -14.19 -0.24 -6.27
N GLY A 72 -13.70 0.82 -6.92
CA GLY A 72 -12.37 0.90 -7.52
C GLY A 72 -11.25 0.73 -6.49
N LEU A 73 -11.34 1.41 -5.34
CA LEU A 73 -10.35 1.29 -4.27
C LEU A 73 -10.31 -0.12 -3.66
N SER A 74 -11.48 -0.70 -3.39
CA SER A 74 -11.58 -2.09 -2.92
C SER A 74 -11.01 -3.08 -3.94
N THR A 75 -11.25 -2.85 -5.22
CA THR A 75 -10.69 -3.67 -6.32
C THR A 75 -9.17 -3.53 -6.38
N LEU A 76 -8.64 -2.31 -6.25
CA LEU A 76 -7.20 -2.05 -6.25
C LEU A 76 -6.47 -2.82 -5.14
N ALA A 77 -7.06 -2.95 -3.95
CA ALA A 77 -6.46 -3.74 -2.87
C ALA A 77 -6.30 -5.22 -3.23
N LEU A 78 -7.26 -5.80 -3.95
CA LEU A 78 -7.20 -7.19 -4.44
C LEU A 78 -6.15 -7.32 -5.56
N LEU A 79 -6.15 -6.38 -6.51
CA LEU A 79 -5.17 -6.33 -7.60
C LEU A 79 -3.74 -6.15 -7.09
N ALA A 80 -3.54 -5.39 -6.02
CA ALA A 80 -2.22 -5.15 -5.43
C ALA A 80 -1.57 -6.43 -4.87
N ARG A 81 -2.35 -7.49 -4.61
CA ARG A 81 -1.79 -8.83 -4.30
C ARG A 81 -1.22 -9.54 -5.53
N GLY A 82 -1.57 -9.09 -6.73
CA GLY A 82 -1.31 -9.77 -7.99
C GLY A 82 -2.44 -10.68 -8.46
N ASP A 83 -3.65 -10.55 -7.90
CA ASP A 83 -4.84 -11.16 -8.51
C ASP A 83 -5.34 -10.31 -9.68
N ASP A 84 -6.03 -10.94 -10.62
CA ASP A 84 -6.69 -10.27 -11.73
C ASP A 84 -8.03 -10.98 -12.05
N PRO A 85 -8.83 -10.51 -13.02
CA PRO A 85 -10.12 -11.12 -13.35
C PRO A 85 -10.07 -12.59 -13.79
N ASP A 86 -8.89 -13.06 -14.22
CA ASP A 86 -8.66 -14.37 -14.80
C ASP A 86 -7.87 -15.30 -13.85
N PHE A 87 -7.00 -14.75 -13.00
CA PHE A 87 -6.10 -15.50 -12.12
C PHE A 87 -6.21 -15.13 -10.64
N GLY A 88 -5.99 -16.15 -9.80
CA GLY A 88 -5.96 -16.01 -8.35
C GLY A 88 -7.27 -16.35 -7.63
N PRO A 89 -7.24 -16.46 -6.29
CA PRO A 89 -8.40 -16.83 -5.49
C PRO A 89 -9.48 -15.75 -5.45
N TYR A 90 -9.18 -14.47 -5.68
CA TYR A 90 -10.16 -13.38 -5.69
C TYR A 90 -10.63 -12.97 -7.09
N ARG A 91 -10.27 -13.72 -8.15
CA ARG A 91 -10.58 -13.39 -9.54
C ARG A 91 -12.06 -13.08 -9.81
N VAL A 92 -12.96 -13.83 -9.17
CA VAL A 92 -14.41 -13.64 -9.33
C VAL A 92 -14.85 -12.32 -8.71
N THR A 93 -14.32 -11.97 -7.54
CA THR A 93 -14.57 -10.68 -6.87
C THR A 93 -14.08 -9.52 -7.72
N VAL A 94 -12.85 -9.63 -8.25
CA VAL A 94 -12.24 -8.61 -9.13
C VAL A 94 -13.07 -8.44 -10.39
N LYS A 95 -13.39 -9.53 -11.10
CA LYS A 95 -14.19 -9.50 -12.33
C LYS A 95 -15.52 -8.78 -12.13
N ARG A 96 -16.25 -9.15 -11.08
CA ARG A 96 -17.57 -8.57 -10.78
C ARG A 96 -17.49 -7.09 -10.40
N ALA A 97 -16.43 -6.69 -9.71
CA ALA A 97 -16.20 -5.27 -9.40
C ALA A 97 -15.88 -4.45 -10.65
N LEU A 98 -15.06 -4.98 -11.56
CA LEU A 98 -14.79 -4.33 -12.85
C LEU A 98 -16.05 -4.24 -13.71
N ASP A 99 -16.83 -5.32 -13.81
CA ASP A 99 -18.11 -5.32 -14.52
C ASP A 99 -19.06 -4.27 -13.93
N PHE A 100 -19.11 -4.14 -12.60
CA PHE A 100 -19.85 -3.08 -11.93
C PHE A 100 -19.35 -1.70 -12.34
N ILE A 101 -18.06 -1.41 -12.23
CA ILE A 101 -17.48 -0.10 -12.58
C ILE A 101 -17.79 0.27 -14.04
N LEU A 102 -17.60 -0.68 -14.97
CA LEU A 102 -17.90 -0.49 -16.39
C LEU A 102 -19.40 -0.23 -16.63
N SER A 103 -20.29 -0.87 -15.87
CA SER A 103 -21.73 -0.59 -15.95
C SER A 103 -22.12 0.82 -15.49
N ARG A 104 -21.22 1.52 -14.77
CA ARG A 104 -21.40 2.89 -14.28
C ARG A 104 -20.75 3.94 -15.19
N GLN A 105 -20.13 3.51 -16.28
CA GLN A 105 -19.54 4.39 -17.27
C GLN A 105 -20.62 4.93 -18.22
N ASP A 106 -20.64 6.25 -18.40
CA ASP A 106 -21.38 6.89 -19.48
C ASP A 106 -20.77 6.51 -20.83
N LYS A 107 -21.59 5.97 -21.74
CA LYS A 107 -21.14 5.44 -23.03
C LYS A 107 -20.65 6.50 -24.01
N SER A 108 -21.03 7.77 -23.81
CA SER A 108 -20.70 8.85 -24.74
C SER A 108 -19.46 9.63 -24.31
N THR A 109 -19.28 9.81 -23.01
CA THR A 109 -18.21 10.64 -22.42
C THR A 109 -17.13 9.81 -21.74
N GLY A 110 -17.42 8.55 -21.40
CA GLY A 110 -16.52 7.70 -20.61
C GLY A 110 -16.47 8.05 -19.12
N TYR A 111 -17.24 9.04 -18.67
CA TYR A 111 -17.32 9.45 -17.27
C TYR A 111 -17.91 8.32 -16.42
N ILE A 112 -17.29 8.02 -15.27
CA ILE A 112 -17.69 6.91 -14.39
C ILE A 112 -18.25 7.50 -13.10
N GLY A 113 -19.53 7.25 -12.83
CA GLY A 113 -20.25 7.80 -11.68
C GLY A 113 -21.41 8.70 -12.09
N SER A 114 -21.91 9.51 -11.16
CA SER A 114 -23.07 10.38 -11.38
C SER A 114 -22.92 11.80 -10.82
N SER A 115 -21.72 12.19 -10.36
CA SER A 115 -21.52 13.42 -9.57
C SER A 115 -20.27 14.22 -9.95
#